data_AF-A0A9W8CN60-F1
#
_entry.id   AF-A0A9W8CN60-F1
#
_cell.length_a   1.000
_cell.length_b   1.000
_cell.length_c   1.000
_cell.angle_alpha   90.00
_cell.angle_beta   90.00
_cell.angle_gamma   90.00
#
_symmetry.space_group_name_H-M   'P 1'
#
loop_
_entity.id
_entity.type
_entity.pdbx_description
1 polymer ?
#
loop_
_entity_poly.entity_id
_entity_poly.type
_entity_poly.pdbx_seq_one_letter_code
_entity_poly.pdbx_strand_id
1 'polypeptide(L)'
;IFLAGLEGKQRLLAGLEGERRLLAGLEGERRLSAGLEGERRLYVVLEGERRLSAGLEGERRLSAGLEGECRLSAGLEGERRLYVVLEGERRLYVVLEGERRLSAGLEGERRLSAGLEGERRLSAGLEGERRLLAGPDG
;
A
#
# COMPACT_ATOMS: atom_id res chain seq x y z
N ILE A 1 -6.42 -3.84 -18.30
CA ILE A 1 -6.54 -2.78 -17.26
C ILE A 1 -7.87 -2.99 -16.57
N PHE A 2 -7.92 -3.00 -15.23
CA PHE A 2 -9.16 -3.01 -14.46
C PHE A 2 -9.33 -1.64 -13.80
N LEU A 3 -10.48 -1.01 -13.99
CA LEU A 3 -10.83 0.30 -13.42
C LEU A 3 -12.06 0.13 -12.52
N ALA A 4 -12.01 0.70 -11.32
CA ALA A 4 -13.17 0.79 -10.44
C ALA A 4 -13.27 2.20 -9.82
N GLY A 5 -14.45 2.81 -9.95
CA GLY A 5 -14.85 4.04 -9.26
C GLY A 5 -16.10 3.75 -8.43
N LEU A 6 -16.05 3.87 -7.09
CA LEU A 6 -17.20 3.49 -6.24
C LEU A 6 -17.47 4.46 -5.07
N GLU A 7 -18.74 4.85 -4.91
CA GLU A 7 -19.30 5.75 -3.87
C GLU A 7 -20.28 5.01 -2.92
N GLY A 8 -20.54 5.55 -1.71
CA GLY A 8 -21.33 4.88 -0.65
C GLY A 8 -20.54 4.07 0.41
N LYS A 9 -20.90 2.80 0.69
CA LYS A 9 -20.16 1.79 1.49
C LYS A 9 -19.86 0.57 0.62
N GLN A 10 -18.59 0.20 0.40
CA GLN A 10 -18.23 -0.82 -0.61
C GLN A 10 -17.04 -1.69 -0.21
N ARG A 11 -17.02 -2.91 -0.76
CA ARG A 11 -15.90 -3.86 -0.69
C ARG A 11 -15.51 -4.28 -2.10
N LEU A 12 -14.23 -4.16 -2.43
CA LEU A 12 -13.68 -4.59 -3.72
C LEU A 12 -12.61 -5.66 -3.50
N LEU A 13 -12.73 -6.76 -4.25
CA LEU A 13 -11.79 -7.88 -4.28
C LEU A 13 -11.29 -8.05 -5.71
N ALA A 14 -9.98 -8.06 -5.90
CA ALA A 14 -9.37 -8.26 -7.21
C ALA A 14 -8.23 -9.29 -7.14
N GLY A 15 -8.39 -10.39 -7.87
CA GLY A 15 -7.31 -11.30 -8.22
C GLY A 15 -7.01 -11.13 -9.70
N LEU A 16 -5.76 -10.88 -10.05
CA LEU A 16 -5.34 -10.84 -11.46
C LEU A 16 -4.32 -11.98 -11.69
N GLU A 17 -4.06 -12.33 -12.95
CA GLU A 17 -3.04 -13.29 -13.45
C GLU A 17 -2.31 -12.69 -14.67
N GLY A 18 -0.99 -12.90 -14.79
CA GLY A 18 -0.14 -12.39 -15.88
C GLY A 18 0.15 -10.88 -15.87
N GLU A 19 0.43 -10.30 -17.05
CA GLU A 19 0.71 -8.87 -17.22
C GLU A 19 -0.55 -8.00 -17.09
N ARG A 20 -0.72 -7.34 -15.94
CA ARG A 20 -1.96 -6.60 -15.63
C ARG A 20 -1.72 -5.31 -14.86
N ARG A 21 -2.66 -4.37 -15.03
CA ARG A 21 -2.74 -3.10 -14.29
C ARG A 21 -4.11 -2.95 -13.65
N LEU A 22 -4.12 -2.57 -12.38
CA LEU A 22 -5.31 -2.28 -11.58
C LEU A 22 -5.28 -0.82 -11.15
N LEU A 23 -6.35 -0.08 -11.42
CA LEU A 23 -6.56 1.29 -10.96
C LEU A 23 -7.90 1.35 -10.21
N ALA A 24 -7.90 1.89 -9.00
CA ALA A 24 -9.12 2.05 -8.20
C ALA A 24 -9.17 3.43 -7.54
N GLY A 25 -10.29 4.12 -7.68
CA GLY A 25 -10.64 5.34 -6.95
C GLY A 25 -11.91 5.09 -6.14
N LEU A 26 -11.89 5.29 -4.83
CA LEU A 26 -13.05 5.00 -3.98
C LEU A 26 -13.30 6.15 -2.99
N GLU A 27 -14.56 6.52 -2.70
CA GLU A 27 -15.00 7.59 -1.76
C GLU A 27 -15.99 7.08 -0.67
N GLY A 28 -15.94 7.55 0.59
CA GLY A 28 -16.71 7.00 1.74
C GLY A 28 -16.05 5.85 2.55
N GLU A 29 -16.81 4.95 3.19
CA GLU A 29 -16.24 3.83 4.00
C GLU A 29 -15.87 2.61 3.13
N ARG A 30 -14.59 2.26 2.97
CA ARG A 30 -14.16 1.24 1.97
C ARG A 30 -13.18 0.20 2.48
N ARG A 31 -13.28 -0.98 1.85
CA ARG A 31 -12.25 -2.02 1.90
C ARG A 31 -11.85 -2.47 0.50
N LEU A 32 -10.56 -2.38 0.19
CA LEU A 32 -9.98 -2.95 -1.02
C LEU A 32 -9.01 -4.07 -0.64
N SER A 33 -9.12 -5.20 -1.32
CA SER A 33 -8.18 -6.31 -1.20
C SER A 33 -7.76 -6.78 -2.59
N ALA A 34 -6.45 -6.82 -2.85
CA ALA A 34 -5.88 -7.18 -4.14
C ALA A 34 -4.75 -8.22 -3.98
N GLY A 35 -4.78 -9.27 -4.81
CA GLY A 35 -3.71 -10.28 -4.91
C GLY A 35 -3.11 -10.30 -6.31
N LEU A 36 -1.78 -10.12 -6.44
CA LEU A 36 -1.13 -9.92 -7.74
C LEU A 36 0.22 -10.67 -8.07
N GLU A 37 0.25 -11.59 -9.06
CA GLU A 37 1.34 -12.51 -9.53
C GLU A 37 1.88 -12.36 -11.02
N GLY A 38 3.14 -12.66 -11.41
CA GLY A 38 3.68 -12.28 -12.77
C GLY A 38 4.32 -10.88 -12.92
N GLU A 39 3.87 -9.96 -13.79
CA GLU A 39 4.40 -8.57 -14.01
C GLU A 39 3.30 -7.47 -13.92
N ARG A 40 3.26 -6.61 -12.88
CA ARG A 40 2.04 -5.83 -12.56
C ARG A 40 2.21 -4.50 -11.86
N ARG A 41 1.19 -3.65 -12.01
CA ARG A 41 1.08 -2.34 -11.35
C ARG A 41 -0.28 -2.15 -10.70
N LEU A 42 -0.27 -1.71 -9.44
CA LEU A 42 -1.45 -1.34 -8.67
C LEU A 42 -1.40 0.16 -8.34
N TYR A 43 -2.46 0.89 -8.69
CA TYR A 43 -2.65 2.29 -8.39
C TYR A 43 -3.98 2.47 -7.65
N VAL A 44 -3.96 3.05 -6.46
CA VAL A 44 -5.16 3.20 -5.62
C VAL A 44 -5.21 4.61 -5.03
N VAL A 45 -6.38 5.24 -5.12
CA VAL A 45 -6.72 6.47 -4.40
C VAL A 45 -7.96 6.21 -3.54
N LEU A 46 -7.86 6.42 -2.21
CA LEU A 46 -8.94 6.19 -1.26
C LEU A 46 -9.16 7.41 -0.35
N GLU A 47 -10.40 7.88 -0.19
CA GLU A 47 -10.75 9.02 0.69
C GLU A 47 -11.82 8.67 1.75
N GLY A 48 -11.56 8.95 3.03
CA GLY A 48 -12.48 8.70 4.15
C GLY A 48 -12.01 7.57 5.09
N GLU A 49 -12.91 6.73 5.59
CA GLU A 49 -12.55 5.59 6.46
C GLU A 49 -12.19 4.33 5.66
N ARG A 50 -10.91 3.90 5.73
CA ARG A 50 -10.32 3.01 4.72
C ARG A 50 -9.46 1.87 5.22
N ARG A 51 -9.59 0.74 4.51
CA ARG A 51 -8.64 -0.37 4.59
C ARG A 51 -8.21 -0.82 3.19
N LEU A 52 -6.91 -0.78 2.94
CA LEU A 52 -6.25 -1.38 1.78
C LEU A 52 -5.42 -2.58 2.23
N SER A 53 -5.60 -3.72 1.57
CA SER A 53 -4.75 -4.89 1.72
C SER A 53 -4.26 -5.35 0.35
N ALA A 54 -2.95 -5.47 0.17
CA ALA A 54 -2.35 -5.89 -1.09
C ALA A 54 -1.29 -6.97 -0.87
N GLY A 55 -1.44 -8.11 -1.54
CA GLY A 55 -0.40 -9.13 -1.67
C GLY A 55 0.12 -9.12 -3.11
N LEU A 56 1.43 -8.94 -3.31
CA LEU A 56 2.01 -8.94 -4.65
C LEU A 56 3.23 -9.86 -4.71
N GLU A 57 3.34 -10.69 -5.73
CA GLU A 57 4.46 -11.63 -5.99
C GLU A 57 5.08 -11.30 -7.36
N GLY A 58 6.41 -11.40 -7.54
CA GLY A 58 7.10 -11.06 -8.80
C GLY A 58 7.44 -9.56 -9.00
N GLU A 59 7.68 -9.11 -10.24
CA GLU A 59 8.13 -7.74 -10.56
C GLU A 59 7.03 -6.67 -10.43
N ARG A 60 7.01 -5.92 -9.31
CA ARG A 60 5.80 -5.14 -8.92
C ARG A 60 6.03 -3.68 -8.63
N ARG A 61 4.98 -2.89 -8.94
CA ARG A 61 4.83 -1.52 -8.47
C ARG A 61 3.48 -1.31 -7.80
N LEU A 62 3.50 -0.79 -6.57
CA LEU A 62 2.31 -0.33 -5.87
C LEU A 62 2.43 1.15 -5.59
N SER A 63 1.37 1.88 -5.92
CA SER A 63 1.20 3.30 -5.61
C SER A 63 -0.15 3.48 -4.93
N ALA A 64 -0.16 4.00 -3.70
CA ALA A 64 -1.37 4.27 -2.95
C ALA A 64 -1.36 5.69 -2.40
N GLY A 65 -2.45 6.43 -2.63
CA GLY A 65 -2.78 7.67 -1.94
C GLY A 65 -4.01 7.44 -1.07
N LEU A 66 -3.89 7.60 0.24
CA LEU A 66 -5.05 7.45 1.15
C LEU A 66 -5.22 8.71 2.01
N GLU A 67 -6.42 9.27 2.07
CA GLU A 67 -6.78 10.42 2.88
C GLU A 67 -7.87 10.06 3.90
N GLY A 68 -7.75 10.55 5.14
CA GLY A 68 -8.69 10.30 6.24
C GLY A 68 -8.21 9.21 7.21
N GLU A 69 -9.14 8.48 7.83
CA GLU A 69 -8.81 7.37 8.72
C GLU A 69 -8.41 6.12 7.93
N CYS A 70 -7.10 5.90 7.79
CA CYS A 70 -6.58 4.94 6.83
C CYS A 70 -5.75 3.81 7.45
N ARG A 71 -5.96 2.59 6.94
CA ARG A 71 -5.11 1.43 7.22
C ARG A 71 -4.62 0.81 5.92
N LEU A 72 -3.31 0.75 5.76
CA LEU A 72 -2.66 0.06 4.64
C LEU A 72 -1.86 -1.12 5.15
N SER A 73 -2.07 -2.29 4.53
CA SER A 73 -1.27 -3.49 4.72
C SER A 73 -0.79 -3.99 3.36
N ALA A 74 0.53 -4.11 3.20
CA ALA A 74 1.14 -4.63 1.97
C ALA A 74 2.14 -5.73 2.28
N GLY A 75 2.02 -6.87 1.59
CA GLY A 75 2.97 -7.97 1.60
C GLY A 75 3.54 -8.16 0.20
N LEU A 76 4.87 -8.07 0.04
CA LEU A 76 5.49 -8.12 -1.27
C LEU A 76 6.80 -8.99 -1.30
N GLU A 77 6.87 -10.12 -2.04
CA GLU A 77 8.06 -11.05 -2.30
C GLU A 77 8.78 -11.16 -3.74
N GLY A 78 10.01 -10.65 -3.97
CA GLY A 78 10.59 -10.35 -5.33
C GLY A 78 11.00 -8.86 -5.60
N GLU A 79 11.29 -8.49 -6.86
CA GLU A 79 11.78 -7.15 -7.27
C GLU A 79 10.72 -6.04 -7.26
N ARG A 80 10.89 -5.00 -6.42
CA ARG A 80 9.75 -4.10 -6.10
C ARG A 80 9.95 -2.65 -5.78
N ARG A 81 8.86 -1.92 -6.03
CA ARG A 81 8.68 -0.54 -5.62
C ARG A 81 7.32 -0.30 -4.99
N LEU A 82 7.34 0.24 -3.78
CA LEU A 82 6.16 0.66 -3.03
C LEU A 82 6.23 2.17 -2.80
N TYR A 83 5.23 2.89 -3.28
CA TYR A 83 5.04 4.32 -3.08
C TYR A 83 3.74 4.56 -2.34
N VAL A 84 3.80 5.19 -1.18
CA VAL A 84 2.63 5.43 -0.35
C VAL A 84 2.61 6.88 0.10
N VAL A 85 1.48 7.55 -0.14
CA VAL A 85 1.16 8.85 0.47
C VAL A 85 -0.07 8.63 1.32
N LEU A 86 0.02 8.95 2.62
CA LEU A 86 -1.14 8.93 3.50
C LEU A 86 -1.38 10.32 4.08
N GLU A 87 -2.65 10.73 4.24
CA GLU A 87 -3.29 11.97 4.80
C GLU A 87 -4.27 11.60 5.96
N GLY A 88 -4.29 12.29 7.14
CA GLY A 88 -5.16 11.95 8.31
C GLY A 88 -4.63 11.02 9.44
N GLU A 89 -5.48 10.25 10.12
CA GLU A 89 -5.06 9.25 11.14
C GLU A 89 -4.71 7.92 10.48
N ARG A 90 -3.45 7.43 10.59
CA ARG A 90 -3.10 6.20 9.83
C ARG A 90 -2.23 5.17 10.49
N ARG A 91 -2.36 3.97 9.90
CA ARG A 91 -1.50 2.83 10.15
C ARG A 91 -1.01 2.23 8.84
N LEU A 92 0.31 2.15 8.71
CA LEU A 92 1.00 1.52 7.59
C LEU A 92 1.74 0.29 8.08
N TYR A 93 1.42 -0.87 7.54
CA TYR A 93 2.08 -2.14 7.78
C TYR A 93 2.62 -2.69 6.47
N VAL A 94 3.93 -2.89 6.40
CA VAL A 94 4.58 -3.35 5.18
C VAL A 94 5.52 -4.50 5.51
N VAL A 95 5.36 -5.62 4.82
CA VAL A 95 6.33 -6.72 4.81
C VAL A 95 6.86 -6.85 3.40
N LEU A 96 8.17 -6.78 3.23
CA LEU A 96 8.79 -6.94 1.94
C LEU A 96 9.91 -8.02 1.94
N GLU A 97 9.94 -8.90 0.92
CA GLU A 97 10.94 -9.96 0.58
C GLU A 97 11.47 -9.84 -0.91
N GLY A 98 12.75 -10.14 -1.26
CA GLY A 98 13.46 -9.71 -2.53
C GLY A 98 14.27 -8.36 -2.60
N GLU A 99 14.51 -7.77 -3.79
CA GLU A 99 15.20 -6.46 -3.99
C GLU A 99 14.22 -5.27 -4.06
N ARG A 100 14.42 -4.21 -3.26
CA ARG A 100 13.27 -3.32 -2.95
C ARG A 100 13.54 -1.85 -2.75
N ARG A 101 12.49 -1.08 -3.06
CA ARG A 101 12.36 0.34 -2.74
C ARG A 101 11.02 0.65 -2.09
N LEU A 102 11.06 1.25 -0.90
CA LEU A 102 9.88 1.83 -0.26
C LEU A 102 10.07 3.34 -0.13
N SER A 103 9.09 4.08 -0.62
CA SER A 103 8.96 5.52 -0.40
C SER A 103 7.60 5.81 0.25
N ALA A 104 7.62 6.39 1.44
CA ALA A 104 6.42 6.72 2.19
C ALA A 104 6.40 8.20 2.58
N GLY A 105 5.36 8.93 2.21
CA GLY A 105 5.04 10.26 2.75
C GLY A 105 3.80 10.13 3.63
N LEU A 106 3.91 10.48 4.90
CA LEU A 106 2.75 10.51 5.81
C LEU A 106 2.65 11.94 6.39
N GLU A 107 1.46 12.48 6.74
CA GLU A 107 1.15 13.85 7.32
C GLU A 107 0.10 13.92 8.52
N GLY A 108 0.42 13.96 9.83
CA GLY A 108 -0.60 13.83 10.92
C GLY A 108 -0.29 12.75 11.96
N GLU A 109 -1.29 12.08 12.57
CA GLU A 109 -1.05 10.98 13.53
C GLU A 109 -0.74 9.66 12.81
N ARG A 110 0.41 9.04 13.11
CA ARG A 110 0.75 7.75 12.44
C ARG A 110 1.41 6.69 13.29
N ARG A 111 1.16 5.46 12.85
CA ARG A 111 1.95 4.27 13.15
C ARG A 111 2.47 3.63 11.86
N LEU A 112 3.78 3.46 11.79
CA LEU A 112 4.42 2.73 10.70
C LEU A 112 5.13 1.51 11.28
N SER A 113 4.85 0.35 10.69
CA SER A 113 5.58 -0.88 10.91
C SER A 113 6.07 -1.43 9.58
N ALA A 114 7.37 -1.72 9.52
CA ALA A 114 8.00 -2.30 8.35
C ALA A 114 8.88 -3.49 8.76
N GLY A 115 8.65 -4.64 8.12
CA GLY A 115 9.54 -5.80 8.12
C GLY A 115 10.12 -5.96 6.71
N LEU A 116 11.42 -6.13 6.61
CA LEU A 116 12.11 -6.16 5.33
C LEU A 116 13.19 -7.24 5.38
N GLU A 117 13.33 -8.04 4.33
CA GLU A 117 14.46 -8.98 4.15
C GLU A 117 15.37 -8.52 2.96
N GLY A 118 16.48 -9.14 2.54
CA GLY A 118 17.16 -8.82 1.26
C GLY A 118 17.70 -7.37 1.02
N GLU A 119 17.98 -6.98 -0.24
CA GLU A 119 18.53 -5.67 -0.62
C GLU A 119 17.49 -4.54 -0.66
N ARG A 120 17.79 -3.37 -0.08
CA ARG A 120 16.77 -2.36 0.25
C ARG A 120 17.19 -0.91 0.03
N ARG A 121 16.20 -0.08 -0.32
CA ARG A 121 16.22 1.37 -0.13
C ARG A 121 14.92 1.84 0.50
N LEU A 122 15.04 2.63 1.55
CA LEU A 122 13.91 3.23 2.26
C LEU A 122 14.01 4.74 2.22
N SER A 123 12.88 5.40 2.00
CA SER A 123 12.75 6.84 2.15
C SER A 123 11.40 7.14 2.79
N ALA A 124 11.41 7.79 3.95
CA ALA A 124 10.20 8.16 4.67
C ALA A 124 10.20 9.65 5.00
N GLY A 125 9.24 10.39 4.46
CA GLY A 125 8.91 11.76 4.87
C GLY A 125 7.81 11.72 5.91
N LEU A 126 8.09 12.22 7.12
CA LEU A 126 7.13 12.22 8.22
C LEU A 126 6.99 13.62 8.86
N GLU A 127 5.78 14.01 9.27
CA GLU A 127 5.35 15.36 9.74
C GLU A 127 4.14 15.35 10.75
N GLY A 128 4.37 15.55 12.04
CA GLY A 128 3.33 15.33 13.08
C GLY A 128 3.70 14.18 14.02
N GLU A 129 2.74 13.66 14.79
CA GLU A 129 2.96 12.65 15.84
C GLU A 129 3.21 11.24 15.29
N ARG A 130 4.24 10.55 15.82
CA ARG A 130 4.80 9.33 15.20
C ARG A 130 5.07 8.23 16.20
N ARG A 131 4.79 7.00 15.78
CA ARG A 131 5.40 5.78 16.31
C ARG A 131 5.92 4.90 15.17
N LEU A 132 7.22 4.61 15.20
CA LEU A 132 7.91 3.75 14.23
C LEU A 132 8.29 2.44 14.91
N LEU A 133 8.00 1.32 14.25
CA LEU A 133 8.42 -0.01 14.66
C LEU A 133 9.08 -0.70 13.47
N ALA A 134 10.41 -0.81 13.50
CA ALA A 134 11.15 -1.66 12.57
C ALA A 134 11.29 -3.05 13.20
N GLY A 135 11.00 -4.11 12.43
CA GLY A 135 11.33 -5.47 12.84
C GLY A 135 12.85 -5.70 12.85
N PRO A 136 13.35 -6.73 13.55
CA PRO A 136 14.74 -7.14 13.42
C PRO A 136 15.03 -7.56 11.98
N ASP A 137 16.29 -7.43 11.59
CA ASP A 137 16.83 -7.53 10.23
C ASP A 137 16.69 -6.22 9.47
N GLY A 138 17.55 -5.28 9.83
CA GLY A 138 18.02 -4.16 9.00
C GLY A 138 19.50 -4.39 8.69
#